data_AF-A0A9J6E1X6-F1
#
_entry.id   AF-A0A9J6E1X6-F1
#
_cell.length_a   1.000
_cell.length_b   1.000
_cell.length_c   1.000
_cell.angle_alpha   90.00
_cell.angle_beta   90.00
_cell.angle_gamma   90.00
#
_symmetry.space_group_name_H-M   'P 1'
#
loop_
_entity.id
_entity.type
_entity.pdbx_description
1 polymer ?
#
loop_
_entity_poly.entity_id
_entity_poly.type
_entity_poly.pdbx_seq_one_letter_code
_entity_poly.pdbx_strand_id
1 'polypeptide(L)'
;MHVPRNAKPVKRIQLPVGHKKYGIHANLNLVHVCQLLEWLVEWLSPAERSEACQQLQTLASRLQGPASAWPPLLHLPLVRRFQPQALAPHLRPLRLGSTQVGGSSPFIFSPLQPHRRPGRAPLLWVQGEVAAVALQLCNPLPTELAIQHMSLLADGVPLESFPASLELPPESSPYPVKLLGTPRAIGQLQLRGPQVPTVQHVQL
;
A
#
# COMPACT_ATOMS: atom_id res chain seq x y z
N MET A 1 14.60 76.89 7.22
CA MET A 1 14.39 75.86 6.19
C MET A 1 15.63 74.98 6.09
N HIS A 2 15.65 73.77 6.64
CA HIS A 2 16.09 72.53 5.96
C HIS A 2 16.03 71.37 6.96
N VAL A 3 15.56 70.24 6.46
CA VAL A 3 15.07 69.05 7.16
C VAL A 3 16.22 68.09 7.50
N PRO A 4 16.21 67.36 8.63
CA PRO A 4 17.11 66.23 8.83
C PRO A 4 16.51 64.97 8.18
N ARG A 5 17.16 64.39 7.17
CA ARG A 5 16.81 63.04 6.69
C ARG A 5 17.73 62.01 7.31
N ASN A 6 17.15 61.30 8.26
CA ASN A 6 17.68 60.14 8.95
C ASN A 6 17.87 58.98 7.94
N ALA A 7 19.10 58.69 7.53
CA ALA A 7 19.41 57.57 6.65
C ALA A 7 19.58 56.29 7.48
N LYS A 8 18.55 55.45 7.51
CA LYS A 8 18.63 54.10 8.09
C LYS A 8 19.59 53.23 7.25
N PRO A 9 20.43 52.38 7.87
CA PRO A 9 21.31 51.49 7.12
C PRO A 9 20.49 50.42 6.39
N VAL A 10 20.70 50.32 5.07
CA VAL A 10 20.14 49.26 4.23
C VAL A 10 20.84 47.96 4.61
N LYS A 11 20.14 47.08 5.33
CA LYS A 11 20.60 45.71 5.59
C LYS A 11 20.63 44.96 4.26
N ARG A 12 21.82 44.79 3.67
CA ARG A 12 22.04 43.84 2.57
C ARG A 12 21.77 42.44 3.10
N ILE A 13 20.69 41.82 2.62
CA ILE A 13 20.47 40.40 2.77
C ILE A 13 21.44 39.72 1.79
N GLN A 14 22.61 39.31 2.28
CA GLN A 14 23.41 38.32 1.59
C GLN A 14 22.64 37.00 1.64
N LEU A 15 21.96 36.67 0.54
CA LEU A 15 21.49 35.31 0.31
C LEU A 15 22.73 34.41 0.27
N PRO A 16 22.82 33.34 1.09
CA PRO A 16 23.88 32.37 0.94
C PRO A 16 23.71 31.69 -0.42
N VAL A 17 24.54 32.08 -1.38
CA VAL A 17 24.74 31.32 -2.63
C VAL A 17 25.63 30.12 -2.28
N GLY A 18 25.07 29.22 -1.45
CA GLY A 18 25.70 27.98 -1.04
C GLY A 18 25.23 26.85 -1.95
N HIS A 19 26.07 26.47 -2.92
CA HIS A 19 26.23 25.12 -3.48
C HIS A 19 24.97 24.22 -3.62
N LYS A 20 23.86 24.71 -4.17
CA LYS A 20 22.69 23.86 -4.48
C LYS A 20 22.95 22.77 -5.53
N LYS A 21 24.02 22.87 -6.33
CA LYS A 21 24.29 21.92 -7.42
C LYS A 21 24.66 20.51 -6.93
N TYR A 22 25.43 20.40 -5.85
CA TYR A 22 25.89 19.09 -5.34
C TYR A 22 24.75 18.26 -4.70
N GLY A 23 23.78 18.92 -4.04
CA GLY A 23 22.64 18.24 -3.43
C GLY A 23 21.63 17.66 -4.43
N ILE A 24 21.48 18.28 -5.60
CA ILE A 24 20.56 17.82 -6.66
C ILE A 24 21.05 16.49 -7.26
N HIS A 25 22.35 16.38 -7.55
CA HIS A 25 22.94 15.14 -8.08
C HIS A 25 22.92 14.00 -7.04
N ALA A 26 23.16 14.31 -5.76
CA ALA A 26 23.07 13.33 -4.69
C ALA A 26 21.64 12.78 -4.52
N ASN A 27 20.63 13.64 -4.63
CA ASN A 27 19.23 13.22 -4.54
C ASN A 27 18.80 12.36 -5.76
N LEU A 28 19.19 12.75 -6.98
CA LEU A 28 18.93 11.96 -8.19
C LEU A 28 19.57 10.57 -8.11
N ASN A 29 20.80 10.49 -7.61
CA ASN A 29 21.50 9.21 -7.41
C ASN A 29 20.78 8.33 -6.38
N LEU A 30 20.29 8.92 -5.28
CA LEU A 30 19.54 8.18 -4.26
C LEU A 30 18.24 7.60 -4.84
N VAL A 31 17.47 8.41 -5.60
CA VAL A 31 16.26 7.95 -6.30
C VAL A 31 16.58 6.80 -7.25
N HIS A 32 17.62 6.93 -8.06
CA HIS A 32 18.03 5.89 -9.01
C HIS A 32 18.42 4.58 -8.31
N VAL A 33 19.23 4.66 -7.25
CA VAL A 33 19.68 3.47 -6.51
C VAL A 33 18.51 2.80 -5.80
N CYS A 34 17.58 3.58 -5.21
CA CYS A 34 16.35 3.04 -4.64
C CYS A 34 15.50 2.32 -5.70
N GLN A 35 15.30 2.93 -6.87
CA GLN A 35 14.53 2.31 -7.96
C GLN A 35 15.17 1.02 -8.47
N LEU A 36 16.50 1.00 -8.61
CA LEU A 36 17.24 -0.18 -9.01
C LEU A 36 17.15 -1.29 -7.96
N LEU A 37 17.28 -0.95 -6.67
CA LEU A 37 17.10 -1.88 -5.58
C LEU A 37 15.70 -2.50 -5.64
N GLU A 38 14.65 -1.70 -5.78
CA GLU A 38 13.27 -2.20 -5.88
C GLU A 38 13.05 -3.20 -7.02
N TRP A 39 13.65 -2.96 -8.18
CA TRP A 39 13.53 -3.86 -9.33
C TRP A 39 14.34 -5.13 -9.19
N LEU A 40 15.50 -5.06 -8.52
CA LEU A 40 16.43 -6.17 -8.41
C LEU A 40 16.30 -6.94 -7.10
N VAL A 41 15.53 -6.45 -6.11
CA VAL A 41 15.53 -6.99 -4.74
C VAL A 41 15.21 -8.48 -4.67
N GLU A 42 14.36 -9.00 -5.55
CA GLU A 42 14.03 -10.43 -5.58
C GLU A 42 15.16 -11.30 -6.15
N TRP A 43 16.09 -10.72 -6.90
CA TRP A 43 17.20 -11.39 -7.56
C TRP A 43 18.53 -11.27 -6.80
N LEU A 44 18.66 -10.25 -5.94
CA LEU A 44 19.85 -10.05 -5.12
C LEU A 44 19.92 -11.09 -4.01
N SER A 45 21.13 -11.59 -3.76
CA SER A 45 21.46 -12.38 -2.57
C SER A 45 21.37 -11.52 -1.30
N PRO A 46 21.24 -12.13 -0.11
CA PRO A 46 21.20 -11.38 1.16
C PRO A 46 22.42 -10.47 1.37
N ALA A 47 23.61 -10.93 0.95
CA ALA A 47 24.84 -10.14 1.03
C ALA A 47 24.78 -8.90 0.14
N GLU A 48 24.34 -9.04 -1.12
CA GLU A 48 24.20 -7.92 -2.05
C GLU A 48 23.12 -6.92 -1.60
N ARG A 49 22.02 -7.40 -0.99
CA ARG A 49 21.00 -6.53 -0.40
C ARG A 49 21.56 -5.72 0.76
N SER A 50 22.37 -6.35 1.62
CA SER A 50 23.07 -5.68 2.71
C SER A 50 24.00 -4.59 2.20
N GLU A 51 24.81 -4.89 1.20
CA GLU A 51 25.72 -3.92 0.57
C GLU A 51 24.95 -2.75 -0.06
N ALA A 52 23.89 -3.02 -0.82
CA ALA A 52 23.07 -1.99 -1.44
C ALA A 52 22.39 -1.08 -0.39
N CYS A 53 21.87 -1.64 0.70
CA CYS A 53 21.31 -0.88 1.81
C CYS A 53 22.38 -0.02 2.49
N GLN A 54 23.60 -0.53 2.71
CA GLN A 54 24.70 0.22 3.30
C GLN A 54 25.17 1.38 2.39
N GLN A 55 25.20 1.16 1.08
CA GLN A 55 25.47 2.20 0.09
C GLN A 55 24.39 3.28 0.11
N LEU A 56 23.11 2.89 0.14
CA LEU A 56 21.99 3.83 0.27
C LEU A 56 22.08 4.66 1.55
N GLN A 57 22.41 4.04 2.69
CA GLN A 57 22.62 4.73 3.96
C GLN A 57 23.79 5.73 3.87
N THR A 58 24.88 5.34 3.22
CA THR A 58 26.04 6.22 3.01
C THR A 58 25.71 7.40 2.07
N LEU A 59 24.87 7.19 1.07
CA LEU A 59 24.41 8.25 0.17
C LEU A 59 23.44 9.19 0.88
N ALA A 60 22.53 8.63 1.66
CA ALA A 60 21.53 9.39 2.36
C ALA A 60 22.10 10.23 3.51
N SER A 61 23.12 9.74 4.23
CA SER A 61 23.82 10.52 5.26
C SER A 61 24.51 11.78 4.69
N ARG A 62 24.80 11.81 3.39
CA ARG A 62 25.35 12.99 2.69
C ARG A 62 24.26 14.00 2.34
N LEU A 63 22.99 13.63 2.41
CA LEU A 63 21.86 14.55 2.23
C LEU A 63 21.58 15.27 3.54
N GLN A 64 21.93 16.56 3.60
CA GLN A 64 21.55 17.43 4.72
C GLN A 64 20.08 17.88 4.55
N GLY A 65 19.15 16.93 4.64
CA GLY A 65 17.71 17.17 4.48
C GLY A 65 16.89 16.50 5.59
N PRO A 66 15.65 16.97 5.85
CA PRO A 66 14.73 16.25 6.72
C PRO A 66 14.54 14.81 6.20
N ALA A 67 14.27 13.85 7.09
CA ALA A 67 14.07 12.43 6.74
C ALA A 67 12.99 12.20 5.65
N SER A 68 12.15 13.20 5.37
CA SER A 68 11.22 13.26 4.23
C SER A 68 11.88 13.40 2.85
N ALA A 69 13.21 13.54 2.77
CA ALA A 69 13.96 13.61 1.53
C ALA A 69 14.34 12.24 0.94
N TRP A 70 14.08 11.14 1.67
CA TRP A 70 14.20 9.80 1.09
C TRP A 70 13.13 9.57 0.02
N PRO A 71 13.48 9.03 -1.15
CA PRO A 71 12.48 8.56 -2.09
C PRO A 71 11.67 7.43 -1.44
N PRO A 72 10.33 7.44 -1.59
CA PRO A 72 9.52 6.35 -1.08
C PRO A 72 9.90 5.05 -1.80
N LEU A 73 10.07 3.98 -1.03
CA LEU A 73 10.21 2.63 -1.57
C LEU A 73 8.81 2.11 -1.93
N LEU A 74 8.27 2.56 -3.05
CA LEU A 74 6.91 2.31 -3.53
C LEU A 74 6.59 0.84 -3.78
N HIS A 75 7.59 -0.01 -4.03
CA HIS A 75 7.38 -1.44 -4.31
C HIS A 75 7.63 -2.36 -3.11
N LEU A 76 7.89 -1.80 -1.94
CA LEU A 76 8.04 -2.54 -0.69
C LEU A 76 6.86 -2.26 0.27
N PRO A 77 6.47 -3.22 1.11
CA PRO A 77 6.92 -4.62 1.15
C PRO A 77 6.40 -5.43 -0.04
N LEU A 78 6.99 -6.62 -0.26
CA LEU A 78 6.53 -7.54 -1.29
C LEU A 78 5.21 -8.21 -0.86
N VAL A 79 4.19 -8.17 -1.71
CA VAL A 79 2.91 -8.83 -1.47
C VAL A 79 2.93 -10.24 -2.06
N ARG A 80 3.09 -11.27 -1.23
CA ARG A 80 3.11 -12.69 -1.65
C ARG A 80 1.73 -13.27 -1.86
N ARG A 81 0.74 -12.81 -1.10
CA ARG A 81 -0.67 -13.21 -1.27
C ARG A 81 -1.58 -12.01 -1.09
N PHE A 82 -2.62 -11.95 -1.91
CA PHE A 82 -3.70 -10.98 -1.84
C PHE A 82 -5.03 -11.73 -2.00
N GLN A 83 -5.77 -11.87 -0.90
CA GLN A 83 -6.97 -12.70 -0.89
C GLN A 83 -8.14 -12.00 -0.20
N PRO A 84 -9.16 -11.56 -0.97
CA PRO A 84 -10.41 -11.08 -0.41
C PRO A 84 -11.06 -12.17 0.44
N GLN A 85 -11.54 -11.80 1.63
CA GLN A 85 -12.21 -12.71 2.56
C GLN A 85 -13.69 -12.79 2.24
N ALA A 86 -14.25 -13.99 2.39
CA ALA A 86 -15.68 -14.20 2.30
C ALA A 86 -16.40 -13.49 3.47
N LEU A 87 -17.68 -13.20 3.28
CA LEU A 87 -18.54 -12.67 4.33
C LEU A 87 -18.50 -13.55 5.57
N ALA A 88 -18.57 -12.89 6.73
CA ALA A 88 -18.77 -13.55 8.00
C ALA A 88 -20.00 -14.48 7.91
N PRO A 89 -19.99 -15.65 8.57
CA PRO A 89 -21.03 -16.66 8.39
C PRO A 89 -22.47 -16.13 8.53
N HIS A 90 -22.69 -15.15 9.41
CA HIS A 90 -23.99 -14.52 9.66
C HIS A 90 -24.45 -13.55 8.55
N LEU A 91 -23.53 -13.06 7.71
CA LEU A 91 -23.84 -12.20 6.55
C LEU A 91 -23.84 -12.99 5.23
N ARG A 92 -23.56 -14.30 5.26
CA ARG A 92 -23.58 -15.10 4.05
C ARG A 92 -25.02 -15.19 3.54
N PRO A 93 -25.22 -15.09 2.21
CA PRO A 93 -26.54 -15.29 1.63
C PRO A 93 -27.08 -16.67 2.06
N LEU A 94 -28.10 -16.67 2.91
CA LEU A 94 -28.84 -17.89 3.20
C LEU A 94 -29.69 -18.15 1.97
N ARG A 95 -29.56 -19.34 1.39
CA ARG A 95 -30.62 -19.84 0.52
C ARG A 95 -31.81 -20.02 1.44
N LEU A 96 -32.71 -19.04 1.43
CA LEU A 96 -34.07 -19.24 1.89
C LEU A 96 -34.53 -20.49 1.14
N GLY A 97 -34.66 -21.58 1.88
CA GLY A 97 -35.25 -22.78 1.32
C GLY A 97 -36.55 -22.31 0.70
N SER A 98 -36.65 -22.43 -0.63
CA SER A 98 -37.97 -22.73 -1.18
C SER A 98 -38.40 -23.92 -0.37
N THR A 99 -39.36 -23.71 0.53
CA THR A 99 -39.96 -24.76 1.33
C THR A 99 -40.27 -25.84 0.31
N GLN A 100 -39.53 -26.93 0.36
CA GLN A 100 -39.85 -28.13 -0.39
C GLN A 100 -41.10 -28.68 0.28
N VAL A 101 -42.24 -28.02 0.04
CA VAL A 101 -43.49 -28.71 -0.14
C VAL A 101 -43.36 -29.36 -1.51
N GLY A 102 -42.64 -30.49 -1.53
CA GLY A 102 -42.47 -31.36 -2.68
C GLY A 102 -41.52 -30.84 -3.76
N GLY A 103 -40.66 -31.72 -4.26
CA GLY A 103 -39.97 -31.58 -5.55
C GLY A 103 -40.93 -31.57 -6.76
N SER A 104 -42.18 -31.15 -6.58
CA SER A 104 -43.14 -30.96 -7.65
C SER A 104 -43.20 -29.47 -7.92
N SER A 105 -42.51 -29.05 -8.98
CA SER A 105 -43.07 -27.98 -9.79
C SER A 105 -44.56 -28.31 -10.01
N PRO A 106 -45.52 -27.40 -9.80
CA PRO A 106 -46.93 -27.63 -10.11
C PRO A 106 -47.15 -27.85 -11.61
N PHE A 107 -46.11 -27.58 -12.41
CA PHE A 107 -46.04 -27.86 -13.83
C PHE A 107 -45.08 -29.04 -14.07
N ILE A 108 -45.65 -30.14 -14.53
CA ILE A 108 -44.95 -31.37 -14.98
C ILE A 108 -43.94 -31.13 -16.11
N PHE A 109 -43.97 -29.96 -16.74
CA PHE A 109 -43.04 -29.51 -17.78
C PHE A 109 -42.27 -28.26 -17.35
N SER A 110 -41.61 -28.26 -16.20
CA SER A 110 -40.64 -27.19 -15.90
C SER A 110 -39.35 -27.50 -16.67
N PRO A 111 -39.07 -26.85 -17.83
CA PRO A 111 -38.05 -27.34 -18.76
C PRO A 111 -36.63 -27.00 -18.34
N LEU A 112 -36.45 -26.36 -17.17
CA LEU A 112 -35.22 -25.66 -16.82
C LEU A 112 -34.92 -25.84 -15.33
N GLN A 113 -34.61 -27.05 -14.89
CA GLN A 113 -33.81 -27.20 -13.68
C GLN A 113 -32.33 -27.10 -14.09
N PRO A 114 -31.67 -25.94 -13.90
CA PRO A 114 -30.27 -25.84 -14.24
C PRO A 114 -29.49 -26.78 -13.34
N HIS A 115 -28.92 -27.82 -13.95
CA HIS A 115 -27.89 -28.67 -13.37
C HIS A 115 -26.67 -27.77 -13.12
N ARG A 116 -26.71 -27.01 -12.01
CA ARG A 116 -25.60 -26.17 -11.59
C ARG A 116 -24.50 -27.13 -11.16
N ARG A 117 -23.52 -27.33 -12.03
CA ARG A 117 -22.21 -27.87 -11.66
C ARG A 117 -21.75 -27.13 -10.39
N PRO A 118 -21.04 -27.78 -9.45
CA PRO A 118 -20.49 -27.11 -8.27
C PRO A 118 -19.38 -26.15 -8.70
N GLY A 119 -19.76 -25.03 -9.32
CA GLY A 119 -18.90 -23.90 -9.58
C GLY A 119 -18.71 -23.14 -8.28
N ARG A 120 -17.47 -22.73 -8.00
CA ARG A 120 -17.12 -21.88 -6.86
C ARG A 120 -18.03 -20.65 -6.88
N ALA A 121 -18.85 -20.49 -5.85
CA ALA A 121 -19.72 -19.32 -5.73
C ALA A 121 -18.87 -18.03 -5.80
N PRO A 122 -19.37 -16.98 -6.47
CA PRO A 122 -18.65 -15.71 -6.51
C PRO A 122 -18.47 -15.16 -5.09
N LEU A 123 -17.32 -14.57 -4.81
CA LEU A 123 -17.08 -13.84 -3.58
C LEU A 123 -17.93 -12.56 -3.62
N LEU A 124 -18.84 -12.42 -2.66
CA LEU A 124 -19.74 -11.28 -2.55
C LEU A 124 -19.42 -10.52 -1.27
N TRP A 125 -19.42 -9.19 -1.35
CA TRP A 125 -19.41 -8.28 -0.21
C TRP A 125 -20.74 -7.53 -0.13
N VAL A 126 -21.10 -7.07 1.07
CA VAL A 126 -22.37 -6.37 1.32
C VAL A 126 -22.08 -4.88 1.44
N GLN A 127 -22.88 -4.05 0.75
CA GLN A 127 -22.80 -2.60 0.87
C GLN A 127 -22.99 -2.17 2.33
N GLY A 128 -22.13 -1.29 2.82
CA GLY A 128 -22.19 -0.76 4.18
C GLY A 128 -21.55 -1.66 5.24
N GLU A 129 -21.18 -2.90 4.91
CA GLU A 129 -20.57 -3.84 5.84
C GLU A 129 -19.04 -3.88 5.71
N VAL A 130 -18.36 -4.10 6.83
CA VAL A 130 -16.90 -4.20 6.85
C VAL A 130 -16.47 -5.50 6.18
N ALA A 131 -15.72 -5.37 5.10
CA ALA A 131 -15.07 -6.45 4.42
C ALA A 131 -13.57 -6.45 4.70
N ALA A 132 -12.93 -7.59 4.44
CA ALA A 132 -11.53 -7.79 4.71
C ALA A 132 -10.79 -8.43 3.56
N VAL A 133 -9.51 -8.10 3.45
CA VAL A 133 -8.55 -8.74 2.55
C VAL A 133 -7.39 -9.25 3.40
N ALA A 134 -7.09 -10.53 3.28
CA ALA A 134 -5.90 -11.11 3.86
C ALA A 134 -4.72 -10.94 2.89
N LEU A 135 -3.60 -10.54 3.46
CA LEU A 135 -2.34 -10.30 2.78
C LEU A 135 -1.26 -11.18 3.41
N GLN A 136 -0.26 -11.52 2.61
CA GLN A 136 1.02 -11.97 3.12
C GLN A 136 2.10 -11.02 2.62
N LEU A 137 2.75 -10.31 3.54
CA LEU A 137 3.78 -9.31 3.24
C LEU A 137 5.16 -9.86 3.56
N CYS A 138 6.17 -9.51 2.77
CA CYS A 138 7.56 -9.86 3.03
C CYS A 138 8.42 -8.60 2.96
N ASN A 139 9.29 -8.44 3.94
CA ASN A 139 10.37 -7.46 3.91
C ASN A 139 11.65 -8.16 3.45
N PRO A 140 12.11 -7.95 2.21
CA PRO A 140 13.35 -8.56 1.73
C PRO A 140 14.62 -7.82 2.20
N LEU A 141 14.49 -6.66 2.85
CA LEU A 141 15.61 -5.82 3.26
C LEU A 141 16.21 -6.30 4.59
N PRO A 142 17.52 -6.08 4.83
CA PRO A 142 18.26 -6.45 6.04
C PRO A 142 17.94 -5.59 7.28
N THR A 143 16.82 -4.87 7.23
CA THR A 143 16.48 -3.76 8.13
C THR A 143 14.97 -3.66 8.26
N GLU A 144 14.50 -3.12 9.37
CA GLU A 144 13.06 -2.99 9.64
C GLU A 144 12.36 -1.99 8.71
N LEU A 145 11.16 -2.35 8.25
CA LEU A 145 10.31 -1.52 7.41
C LEU A 145 9.09 -1.04 8.19
N ALA A 146 8.98 0.27 8.45
CA ALA A 146 7.74 0.89 8.90
C ALA A 146 6.89 1.25 7.70
N ILE A 147 5.70 0.69 7.70
CA ILE A 147 4.66 0.97 6.72
C ILE A 147 3.64 1.83 7.44
N GLN A 148 3.39 3.02 6.90
CA GLN A 148 2.39 3.93 7.45
C GLN A 148 1.22 4.09 6.50
N HIS A 149 0.01 4.08 7.06
CA HIS A 149 -1.24 4.36 6.33
C HIS A 149 -1.48 3.45 5.11
N MET A 150 -1.09 2.17 5.20
CA MET A 150 -1.38 1.18 4.19
C MET A 150 -2.88 0.93 4.10
N SER A 151 -3.46 0.99 2.91
CA SER A 151 -4.90 0.83 2.70
C SER A 151 -5.21 0.07 1.42
N LEU A 152 -6.48 -0.26 1.19
CA LEU A 152 -6.91 -0.97 -0.02
C LEU A 152 -7.14 0.00 -1.17
N LEU A 153 -6.54 -0.30 -2.32
CA LEU A 153 -6.85 0.35 -3.58
C LEU A 153 -7.92 -0.45 -4.33
N ALA A 154 -9.00 0.23 -4.72
CA ALA A 154 -10.10 -0.40 -5.42
C ALA A 154 -10.75 0.54 -6.43
N ASP A 155 -11.30 -0.06 -7.50
CA ASP A 155 -12.02 0.61 -8.57
C ASP A 155 -13.47 0.10 -8.69
N GLY A 156 -14.28 0.83 -9.47
CA GLY A 156 -15.65 0.47 -9.85
C GLY A 156 -16.71 0.89 -8.84
N VAL A 157 -16.49 0.59 -7.56
CA VAL A 157 -17.38 0.96 -6.45
C VAL A 157 -16.59 1.74 -5.40
N PRO A 158 -17.11 2.86 -4.86
CA PRO A 158 -16.46 3.57 -3.77
C PRO A 158 -16.24 2.65 -2.57
N LEU A 159 -14.98 2.49 -2.17
CA LEU A 159 -14.56 1.70 -1.03
C LEU A 159 -13.95 2.64 0.02
N GLU A 160 -14.57 2.71 1.19
CA GLU A 160 -13.95 3.35 2.34
C GLU A 160 -12.93 2.40 2.95
N SER A 161 -11.65 2.69 2.78
CA SER A 161 -10.58 1.87 3.32
C SER A 161 -10.19 2.33 4.73
N PHE A 162 -9.80 1.38 5.58
CA PHE A 162 -9.28 1.66 6.92
C PHE A 162 -7.75 1.55 6.89
N PRO A 163 -7.00 2.66 6.95
CA PRO A 163 -5.55 2.62 6.90
C PRO A 163 -4.98 1.89 8.11
N ALA A 164 -3.95 1.09 7.89
CA ALA A 164 -3.19 0.41 8.93
C ALA A 164 -1.71 0.77 8.84
N SER A 165 -1.05 0.83 9.99
CA SER A 165 0.40 0.99 10.09
C SER A 165 0.97 -0.25 10.76
N LEU A 166 2.13 -0.72 10.29
CA LEU A 166 2.81 -1.88 10.86
C LEU A 166 4.31 -1.79 10.61
N GLU A 167 5.05 -2.59 11.36
CA GLU A 167 6.49 -2.74 11.22
C GLU A 167 6.79 -4.18 10.81
N LEU A 168 7.61 -4.36 9.77
CA LEU A 168 8.02 -5.66 9.29
C LEU A 168 9.49 -5.91 9.67
N PRO A 169 9.79 -7.04 10.35
CA PRO A 169 11.15 -7.40 10.68
C PRO A 169 12.07 -7.48 9.45
N PRO A 170 13.39 -7.29 9.63
CA PRO A 170 14.39 -7.59 8.60
C PRO A 170 14.20 -8.98 7.99
N GLU A 171 14.38 -9.08 6.67
CA GLU A 171 14.38 -10.35 5.91
C GLU A 171 13.19 -11.27 6.25
N SER A 172 12.02 -10.66 6.46
CA SER A 172 10.87 -11.38 6.99
C SER A 172 10.29 -12.39 6.00
N SER A 173 9.99 -13.58 6.54
CA SER A 173 9.12 -14.55 5.90
C SER A 173 7.69 -13.99 5.73
N PRO A 174 6.80 -14.63 4.93
CA PRO A 174 5.44 -14.14 4.70
C PRO A 174 4.66 -13.82 5.99
N TYR A 175 4.54 -12.54 6.29
CA TYR A 175 3.88 -11.98 7.47
C TYR A 175 2.38 -11.75 7.19
N PRO A 176 1.46 -12.41 7.92
CA PRO A 176 0.03 -12.28 7.66
C PRO A 176 -0.49 -10.91 8.13
N VAL A 177 -1.14 -10.19 7.22
CA VAL A 177 -1.77 -8.89 7.50
C VAL A 177 -3.21 -8.90 7.01
N LYS A 178 -4.08 -8.12 7.66
CA LYS A 178 -5.47 -7.95 7.25
C LYS A 178 -5.76 -6.48 7.04
N LEU A 179 -6.15 -6.10 5.83
CA LEU A 179 -6.68 -4.77 5.54
C LEU A 179 -8.20 -4.82 5.46
N LEU A 180 -8.83 -3.74 5.88
CA LEU A 180 -10.28 -3.63 5.96
C LEU A 180 -10.78 -2.53 5.03
N GLY A 181 -12.03 -2.68 4.58
CA GLY A 181 -12.74 -1.63 3.87
C GLY A 181 -14.23 -1.87 3.82
N THR A 182 -15.00 -0.80 3.62
CA THR A 182 -16.47 -0.82 3.55
C THR A 182 -16.92 -0.32 2.17
N PRO A 183 -17.55 -1.17 1.33
CA PRO A 183 -18.09 -0.73 0.06
C PRO A 183 -19.32 0.16 0.28
N ARG A 184 -19.32 1.35 -0.31
CA ARG A 184 -20.37 2.36 -0.10
C ARG A 184 -21.47 2.35 -1.14
N ALA A 185 -21.30 1.61 -2.23
CA ALA A 185 -22.33 1.40 -3.26
C ALA A 185 -22.42 -0.08 -3.68
N ILE A 186 -23.49 -0.41 -4.40
CA ILE A 186 -23.66 -1.73 -5.04
C ILE A 186 -22.99 -1.67 -6.42
N GLY A 187 -22.30 -2.74 -6.81
CA GLY A 187 -21.69 -2.86 -8.12
C GLY A 187 -20.55 -3.88 -8.16
N GLN A 188 -19.77 -3.86 -9.24
CA GLN A 188 -18.56 -4.65 -9.35
C GLN A 188 -17.39 -3.91 -8.71
N LEU A 189 -16.91 -4.42 -7.57
CA LEU A 189 -15.71 -3.93 -6.89
C LEU A 189 -14.48 -4.64 -7.46
N GLN A 190 -13.50 -3.87 -7.95
CA GLN A 190 -12.22 -4.38 -8.42
C GLN A 190 -11.12 -3.99 -7.45
N LEU A 191 -10.63 -4.95 -6.66
CA LEU A 191 -9.48 -4.72 -5.77
C LEU A 191 -8.18 -4.78 -6.57
N ARG A 192 -7.38 -3.71 -6.54
CA ARG A 192 -6.10 -3.61 -7.26
C ARG A 192 -4.93 -4.13 -6.46
N GLY A 193 -4.99 -4.00 -5.14
CA GLY A 193 -3.88 -4.30 -4.26
C GLY A 193 -3.89 -3.39 -3.04
N PRO A 194 -2.89 -3.51 -2.15
CA PRO A 194 -2.64 -2.49 -1.17
C PRO A 194 -1.99 -1.26 -1.83
N GLN A 195 -2.31 -0.09 -1.31
CA GLN A 195 -1.57 1.14 -1.56
C GLN A 195 -0.82 1.51 -0.29
N VAL A 196 0.46 1.87 -0.44
CA VAL A 196 1.28 2.39 0.64
C VAL A 196 1.71 3.79 0.23
N PRO A 197 1.18 4.85 0.88
CA PRO A 197 1.53 6.22 0.54
C PRO A 197 2.97 6.55 0.95
N THR A 198 3.45 5.95 2.05
CA THR A 198 4.80 6.17 2.54
C THR A 198 5.33 4.90 3.20
N VAL A 199 6.45 4.40 2.69
CA VAL A 199 7.30 3.44 3.41
C VAL A 199 8.44 4.22 4.02
N GLN A 200 8.56 4.16 5.34
CA GLN A 200 9.71 4.71 6.05
C GLN A 200 10.56 3.54 6.53
N HIS A 201 11.85 3.66 6.28
CA HIS A 201 12.83 2.77 6.88
C HIS A 201 12.94 3.11 8.38
N VAL A 202 12.76 2.13 9.25
CA VAL A 202 12.86 2.34 10.71
C VAL A 202 14.31 2.11 11.09
N GLN A 203 14.91 3.17 11.64
CA GLN A 203 16.28 3.21 12.18
C GLN A 203 17.40 3.18 11.14
N LEU A 204 18.09 4.33 11.06
CA LEU A 204 19.53 4.43 10.85
C LEU A 204 20.15 5.05 12.10
#